data_AF-A0A1G6ZYA8-F1
#
_entry.id   AF-A0A1G6ZYA8-F1
#
_cell.length_a   1.000
_cell.length_b   1.000
_cell.length_c   1.000
_cell.angle_alpha   90.00
_cell.angle_beta   90.00
_cell.angle_gamma   90.00
#
_symmetry.space_group_name_H-M   'P 1'
#
loop_
_entity.id
_entity.type
_entity.pdbx_description
1 polymer ?
#
loop_
_entity_poly.entity_id
_entity_poly.type
_entity_poly.pdbx_seq_one_letter_code
_entity_poly.pdbx_strand_id
1 'polypeptide(L)'
;MTEQATIIDFLGASLRGLEASGRAILSPNEQKLADEIADALDRELEDMVSQLESVASCQQEEDLEDDTPEEELPPFAAFCAGLRRIGTTLLPHLVREFVRLCEDRDVPTGPFRWIIQARADAFVAYLLQLAQVHGLAFDDSLTKVGRTEQIALANLGADLRVAMQRELEDLD
;
A
#
# COMPACT_ATOMS: atom_id res chain seq x y z
N MET A 1 23.77 -7.70 -4.10
CA MET A 1 22.79 -7.60 -3.00
C MET A 1 21.97 -6.37 -3.30
N THR A 2 20.77 -6.55 -3.85
CA THR A 2 19.83 -5.46 -4.11
C THR A 2 19.33 -4.99 -2.75
N GLU A 3 19.59 -3.73 -2.38
CA GLU A 3 18.98 -3.14 -1.19
C GLU A 3 17.46 -3.27 -1.33
N GLN A 4 16.82 -3.88 -0.32
CA GLN A 4 15.36 -4.01 -0.29
C GLN A 4 14.79 -2.63 0.01
N ALA A 5 14.10 -2.04 -0.97
CA ALA A 5 13.46 -0.74 -0.81
C ALA A 5 12.45 -0.78 0.34
N THR A 6 12.55 0.19 1.24
CA THR A 6 11.67 0.37 2.39
C THR A 6 10.43 1.18 1.98
N ILE A 7 9.38 1.16 2.81
CA ILE A 7 8.20 2.01 2.58
C ILE A 7 8.56 3.51 2.50
N ILE A 8 9.60 3.93 3.21
CA ILE A 8 10.13 5.31 3.18
C ILE A 8 10.69 5.67 1.80
N ASP A 9 11.36 4.73 1.12
CA ASP A 9 11.87 4.95 -0.25
C ASP A 9 10.73 5.19 -1.24
N PHE A 10 9.61 4.48 -1.07
CA PHE A 10 8.41 4.66 -1.88
C PHE A 10 7.69 5.98 -1.56
N LEU A 11 7.63 6.40 -0.29
CA LEU A 11 7.08 7.71 0.09
C LEU A 11 7.85 8.86 -0.58
N GLY A 12 9.17 8.80 -0.60
CA GLY A 12 10.00 9.79 -1.28
C GLY A 12 9.79 9.83 -2.80
N ALA A 13 9.44 8.70 -3.43
CA ALA A 13 9.08 8.65 -4.84
C ALA A 13 7.67 9.24 -5.11
N SER A 14 6.68 8.87 -4.31
CA SER A 14 5.30 9.36 -4.42
C SER A 14 5.21 10.88 -4.23
N LEU A 15 5.91 11.42 -3.23
CA LEU A 15 5.93 12.86 -2.97
C LEU A 15 6.50 13.67 -4.14
N ARG A 16 7.60 13.20 -4.77
CA ARG A 16 8.18 13.84 -5.97
C ARG A 16 7.21 13.83 -7.16
N GLY A 17 6.42 12.77 -7.30
CA GLY A 17 5.37 12.69 -8.33
C GLY A 17 4.26 13.73 -8.12
N LEU A 18 3.84 13.95 -6.87
CA LEU A 18 2.81 14.93 -6.52
C LEU A 18 3.30 16.37 -6.61
N GLU A 19 4.56 16.66 -6.31
CA GLU A 19 5.15 17.99 -6.52
C GLU A 19 5.08 18.41 -8.00
N ALA A 20 5.26 17.47 -8.94
CA ALA A 20 5.08 17.73 -10.37
C ALA A 20 3.61 17.92 -10.80
N SER A 21 2.67 17.45 -9.98
CA SER A 21 1.22 17.45 -10.25
C SER A 21 0.49 18.68 -9.69
N GLY A 22 1.16 19.47 -8.85
CA GLY A 22 0.63 20.68 -8.24
C GLY A 22 0.08 20.45 -6.83
N ARG A 23 0.93 20.59 -5.82
CA ARG A 23 0.54 20.62 -4.40
C ARG A 23 -0.14 21.96 -4.07
N ALA A 24 -1.17 21.93 -3.23
CA ALA A 24 -1.78 23.15 -2.72
C ALA A 24 -0.74 24.03 -1.99
N ILE A 25 -0.75 25.34 -2.25
CA ILE A 25 0.10 26.29 -1.53
C ILE A 25 -0.51 26.51 -0.16
N LEU A 26 0.14 25.99 0.87
CA LEU A 26 -0.30 26.10 2.27
C LEU A 26 0.33 27.33 2.93
N SER A 27 -0.41 27.96 3.85
CA SER A 27 0.17 28.92 4.79
C SER A 27 1.16 28.23 5.76
N PRO A 28 2.03 28.97 6.47
CA PRO A 28 2.96 28.35 7.41
C PRO A 28 2.31 27.50 8.51
N ASN A 29 1.13 27.90 8.98
CA ASN A 29 0.38 27.15 9.99
C ASN A 29 -0.24 25.87 9.40
N GLU A 30 -0.81 25.96 8.20
CA GLU A 30 -1.34 24.79 7.49
C GLU A 30 -0.23 23.82 7.09
N GLN A 31 0.95 24.33 6.74
CA GLN A 31 2.12 23.50 6.46
C GLN A 31 2.55 22.73 7.70
N LYS A 32 2.60 23.38 8.87
CA LYS A 32 2.90 22.69 10.13
C LYS A 32 1.88 21.59 10.44
N LEU A 33 0.58 21.86 10.25
CA LEU A 33 -0.48 20.86 10.42
C LEU A 33 -0.33 19.71 9.42
N ALA A 34 0.01 20.01 8.17
CA ALA A 34 0.27 19.00 7.15
C ALA A 34 1.44 18.09 7.56
N ASP A 35 2.52 18.66 8.08
CA ASP A 35 3.69 17.90 8.53
C ASP A 35 3.32 17.01 9.73
N GLU A 36 2.50 17.49 10.67
CA GLU A 36 2.03 16.69 11.81
C GLU A 36 1.10 15.53 11.40
N ILE A 37 0.21 15.74 10.41
CA ILE A 37 -0.68 14.70 9.87
C ILE A 37 0.15 13.67 9.08
N ALA A 38 1.09 14.15 8.27
CA ALA A 38 2.04 13.34 7.52
C ALA A 38 2.82 12.40 8.45
N ASP A 39 3.45 12.95 9.48
CA ASP A 39 4.24 12.18 10.46
C ASP A 39 3.40 11.14 11.20
N ALA A 40 2.14 11.45 11.52
CA ALA A 40 1.24 10.50 12.16
C ALA A 40 0.90 9.34 11.24
N LEU A 41 0.54 9.62 9.99
CA LEU A 41 0.24 8.57 9.01
C LEU A 41 1.47 7.74 8.61
N ASP A 42 2.66 8.35 8.60
CA ASP A 42 3.90 7.62 8.33
C ASP A 42 4.15 6.57 9.41
N ARG A 43 3.89 6.89 10.68
CA ARG A 43 3.97 5.90 11.78
C ARG A 43 2.94 4.79 11.66
N GLU A 44 1.69 5.12 11.32
CA GLU A 44 0.65 4.11 11.10
C GLU A 44 1.02 3.19 9.93
N LEU A 45 1.57 3.76 8.85
CA LEU A 45 2.01 3.01 7.69
C LEU A 45 3.22 2.11 8.01
N GLU A 46 4.19 2.59 8.78
CA GLU A 46 5.31 1.80 9.28
C GLU A 46 4.84 0.65 10.17
N ASP A 47 3.87 0.88 11.06
CA ASP A 47 3.31 -0.16 11.93
C ASP A 47 2.57 -1.23 11.10
N MET A 48 1.72 -0.82 10.17
CA MET A 48 1.03 -1.74 9.25
C MET A 48 2.01 -2.60 8.45
N VAL A 49 3.05 -2.00 7.87
CA VAL A 49 4.09 -2.72 7.12
C VAL A 49 4.88 -3.67 8.04
N SER A 50 5.26 -3.21 9.23
CA SER A 50 5.99 -4.04 10.20
C SER A 50 5.17 -5.26 10.65
N GLN A 51 3.87 -5.08 10.88
CA GLN A 51 2.97 -6.17 11.24
C GLN A 51 2.82 -7.17 10.08
N LEU A 52 2.69 -6.69 8.85
CA LEU A 52 2.66 -7.56 7.66
C LEU A 52 3.93 -8.39 7.51
N GLU A 53 5.10 -7.76 7.67
CA GLU A 53 6.39 -8.45 7.60
C GLU A 53 6.55 -9.44 8.76
N SER A 54 6.03 -9.12 9.94
CA SER A 54 6.04 -10.04 11.09
C SER A 54 5.23 -11.30 10.81
N VAL A 55 4.01 -11.17 10.27
CA VAL A 55 3.15 -12.30 9.92
C VAL A 55 3.76 -13.12 8.79
N ALA A 56 4.39 -12.47 7.79
CA ALA A 56 5.08 -13.17 6.71
C ALA A 56 6.34 -13.93 7.19
N SER A 57 6.95 -13.51 8.30
CA SER A 57 8.11 -14.17 8.89
C SER A 57 7.76 -15.30 9.87
N CYS A 58 6.52 -15.34 10.36
CA CYS A 58 5.99 -16.49 11.07
C CYS A 58 5.81 -17.65 10.08
N GLN A 59 6.66 -18.68 10.20
CA GLN A 59 6.38 -19.97 9.58
C GLN A 59 5.01 -20.44 10.08
N GLN A 60 3.97 -20.33 9.25
CA GLN A 60 2.68 -20.91 9.58
C GLN A 60 2.86 -22.43 9.62
N GLU A 61 2.78 -23.01 10.82
CA GLU A 61 2.53 -24.44 10.98
C GLU A 61 1.20 -24.74 10.30
N GLU A 62 1.24 -25.62 9.29
CA GLU A 62 0.13 -26.02 8.43
C GLU A 62 -0.99 -26.68 9.24
N ASP A 63 -1.89 -25.90 9.83
CA ASP A 63 -3.14 -26.40 10.43
C ASP A 63 -4.30 -25.44 10.10
N LEU A 64 -4.62 -25.30 8.81
CA LEU A 64 -5.88 -24.69 8.37
C LEU A 64 -6.55 -25.59 7.32
N GLU A 65 -7.28 -26.58 7.83
CA GLU A 65 -8.40 -27.20 7.13
C GLU A 65 -9.52 -26.14 6.99
N ASP A 66 -9.59 -25.46 5.84
CA ASP A 66 -10.79 -24.71 5.48
C ASP A 66 -11.20 -25.02 4.03
N ASP A 67 -12.25 -25.84 3.91
CA ASP A 67 -12.88 -26.34 2.70
C ASP A 67 -13.58 -25.20 1.93
N THR A 68 -12.82 -24.37 1.23
CA THR A 68 -13.35 -23.63 0.08
C THR A 68 -12.62 -24.08 -1.18
N PRO A 69 -13.34 -24.42 -2.27
CA PRO A 69 -12.71 -24.67 -3.56
C PRO A 69 -12.28 -23.30 -4.11
N GLU A 70 -11.17 -22.76 -3.61
CA GLU A 70 -10.43 -21.74 -4.32
C GLU A 70 -9.95 -22.40 -5.62
N GLU A 71 -10.29 -21.80 -6.76
CA GLU A 71 -9.63 -22.15 -8.03
C GLU A 71 -8.13 -22.24 -7.74
N GLU A 72 -7.49 -23.39 -8.01
CA GLU A 72 -6.05 -23.58 -7.80
C GLU A 72 -5.30 -22.57 -8.69
N LEU A 73 -5.10 -21.38 -8.14
CA LEU A 73 -4.30 -20.35 -8.76
C LEU A 73 -2.84 -20.80 -8.70
N PRO A 74 -2.05 -20.52 -9.75
CA PRO A 74 -0.60 -20.67 -9.65
C PRO A 74 -0.04 -19.93 -8.42
N PRO A 75 1.04 -20.42 -7.78
CA PRO A 75 1.56 -19.87 -6.52
C PRO A 75 1.74 -18.34 -6.52
N PHE A 76 2.29 -17.78 -7.61
CA PHE A 76 2.45 -16.32 -7.76
C PHE A 76 1.11 -15.57 -7.80
N ALA A 77 0.10 -16.13 -8.48
CA ALA A 77 -1.22 -15.53 -8.59
C ALA A 77 -1.98 -15.62 -7.26
N ALA A 78 -1.84 -16.73 -6.53
CA ALA A 78 -2.34 -16.87 -5.16
C ALA A 78 -1.68 -15.84 -4.22
N PHE A 79 -0.36 -15.66 -4.32
CA PHE A 79 0.36 -14.64 -3.56
C PHE A 79 -0.16 -13.23 -3.87
N CYS A 80 -0.34 -12.89 -5.15
CA CYS A 80 -0.94 -11.61 -5.56
C CYS A 80 -2.37 -11.46 -5.03
N ALA A 81 -3.17 -12.53 -4.99
CA ALA A 81 -4.53 -12.50 -4.42
C ALA A 81 -4.50 -12.23 -2.91
N GLY A 82 -3.54 -12.80 -2.17
CA GLY A 82 -3.30 -12.50 -0.76
C GLY A 82 -2.94 -11.03 -0.52
N LEU A 83 -1.99 -10.50 -1.30
CA LEU A 83 -1.61 -9.08 -1.24
C LEU A 83 -2.76 -8.14 -1.59
N ARG A 84 -3.62 -8.54 -2.54
CA ARG A 84 -4.85 -7.82 -2.83
C ARG A 84 -5.77 -7.76 -1.61
N ARG A 85 -6.05 -8.90 -0.95
CA ARG A 85 -6.91 -8.95 0.25
C ARG A 85 -6.38 -8.04 1.36
N ILE A 86 -5.07 -8.06 1.59
CA ILE A 86 -4.37 -7.17 2.52
C ILE A 86 -4.60 -5.70 2.11
N GLY A 87 -4.27 -5.35 0.88
CA GLY A 87 -4.38 -3.96 0.40
C GLY A 87 -5.81 -3.43 0.43
N THR A 88 -6.80 -4.24 0.05
CA THR A 88 -8.22 -3.86 0.12
C THR A 88 -8.75 -3.69 1.55
N THR A 89 -8.03 -4.19 2.55
CA THR A 89 -8.38 -4.02 3.97
C THR A 89 -7.67 -2.81 4.58
N LEU A 90 -6.38 -2.65 4.27
CA LEU A 90 -5.53 -1.63 4.89
C LEU A 90 -5.64 -0.25 4.23
N LEU A 91 -5.92 -0.17 2.92
CA LEU A 91 -6.15 1.12 2.26
C LEU A 91 -7.34 1.90 2.87
N PRO A 92 -8.54 1.30 3.05
CA PRO A 92 -9.64 1.96 3.76
C PRO A 92 -9.31 2.30 5.21
N HIS A 93 -8.48 1.50 5.89
CA HIS A 93 -8.04 1.82 7.24
C HIS A 93 -7.16 3.08 7.26
N LEU A 94 -6.17 3.18 6.39
CA LEU A 94 -5.30 4.35 6.26
C LEU A 94 -6.09 5.63 5.96
N VAL A 95 -7.12 5.54 5.09
CA VAL A 95 -8.00 6.68 4.77
C VAL A 95 -8.83 7.09 5.99
N ARG A 96 -9.39 6.13 6.75
CA ARG A 96 -10.11 6.43 7.99
C ARG A 96 -9.22 7.08 9.05
N GLU A 97 -7.97 6.64 9.18
CA GLU A 97 -7.02 7.29 10.10
C GLU A 97 -6.70 8.72 9.66
N PHE A 98 -6.57 8.98 8.35
CA PHE A 98 -6.41 10.34 7.85
C PHE A 98 -7.61 11.23 8.20
N VAL A 99 -8.84 10.75 7.96
CA VAL A 99 -10.07 11.48 8.31
C VAL A 99 -10.10 11.79 9.81
N ARG A 100 -9.85 10.78 10.65
CA ARG A 100 -9.79 10.94 12.10
C ARG A 100 -8.74 11.98 12.53
N LEU A 101 -7.55 11.96 11.94
CA LEU A 101 -6.49 12.93 12.25
C LEU A 101 -6.86 14.37 11.86
N CYS A 102 -7.62 14.54 10.77
CA CYS A 102 -8.18 15.83 10.37
C CYS A 102 -9.29 16.29 11.32
N GLU A 103 -10.21 15.40 11.72
CA GLU A 103 -11.28 15.68 12.67
C GLU A 103 -10.72 16.07 14.06
N ASP A 104 -9.74 15.32 14.57
CA ASP A 104 -9.07 15.59 15.85
C ASP A 104 -8.40 16.97 15.90
N ARG A 105 -8.09 17.55 14.73
CA ARG A 105 -7.46 18.86 14.56
C ARG A 105 -8.40 19.96 14.09
N ASP A 106 -9.68 19.65 13.90
CA ASP A 106 -10.71 20.57 13.38
C ASP A 106 -10.31 21.20 12.03
N VAL A 107 -9.78 20.37 11.11
CA VAL A 107 -9.37 20.82 9.77
C VAL A 107 -10.10 20.05 8.66
N PRO A 108 -10.41 20.69 7.51
CA PRO A 108 -11.02 20.00 6.37
C PRO A 108 -10.02 19.04 5.72
N THR A 109 -10.50 17.91 5.21
CA THR A 109 -9.69 16.88 4.52
C THR A 109 -9.14 17.38 3.16
N GLY A 110 -9.92 18.16 2.42
CA GLY A 110 -9.62 18.57 1.04
C GLY A 110 -8.22 19.15 0.82
N PRO A 111 -7.80 20.22 1.52
CA PRO A 111 -6.46 20.80 1.36
C PRO A 111 -5.30 19.85 1.67
N PHE A 112 -5.55 18.80 2.44
CA PHE A 112 -4.56 17.81 2.88
C PHE A 112 -4.68 16.46 2.15
N ARG A 113 -5.60 16.32 1.18
CA ARG A 113 -5.83 15.06 0.43
C ARG A 113 -4.55 14.51 -0.22
N TRP A 114 -3.65 15.38 -0.65
CA TRP A 114 -2.36 14.97 -1.22
C TRP A 114 -1.50 14.16 -0.23
N ILE A 115 -1.67 14.36 1.08
CA ILE A 115 -0.93 13.63 2.13
C ILE A 115 -1.31 12.15 2.10
N ILE A 116 -2.60 11.86 2.16
CA ILE A 116 -3.12 10.48 2.14
C ILE A 116 -2.88 9.82 0.78
N GLN A 117 -3.02 10.57 -0.31
CA GLN A 117 -2.73 10.05 -1.65
C GLN A 117 -1.28 9.59 -1.79
N ALA A 118 -0.30 10.39 -1.34
CA ALA A 118 1.11 10.02 -1.41
C ALA A 118 1.43 8.69 -0.69
N ARG A 119 0.78 8.49 0.47
CA ARG A 119 1.00 7.32 1.34
C ARG A 119 0.28 6.08 0.83
N ALA A 120 -0.93 6.25 0.32
CA ALA A 120 -1.65 5.17 -0.36
C ALA A 120 -0.87 4.70 -1.61
N ASP A 121 -0.36 5.64 -2.43
CA ASP A 121 0.48 5.33 -3.58
C ASP A 121 1.77 4.59 -3.17
N ALA A 122 2.42 5.03 -2.08
CA ALA A 122 3.61 4.37 -1.56
C ALA A 122 3.31 2.95 -1.05
N PHE A 123 2.19 2.76 -0.36
CA PHE A 123 1.76 1.45 0.12
C PHE A 123 1.46 0.48 -1.03
N VAL A 124 0.76 0.95 -2.08
CA VAL A 124 0.53 0.14 -3.29
C VAL A 124 1.85 -0.23 -3.96
N ALA A 125 2.78 0.72 -4.09
CA ALA A 125 4.09 0.46 -4.67
C ALA A 125 4.89 -0.58 -3.86
N TYR A 126 4.83 -0.49 -2.53
CA TYR A 126 5.43 -1.47 -1.63
C TYR A 126 4.84 -2.87 -1.82
N LEU A 127 3.51 -3.02 -1.88
CA LEU A 127 2.87 -4.32 -2.12
C LEU A 127 3.27 -4.92 -3.49
N LEU A 128 3.38 -4.08 -4.53
CA LEU A 128 3.86 -4.53 -5.85
C LEU A 128 5.33 -4.95 -5.81
N GLN A 129 6.18 -4.25 -5.06
CA GLN A 129 7.57 -4.65 -4.88
C GLN A 129 7.66 -5.97 -4.11
N LEU A 130 6.83 -6.15 -3.07
CA LEU A 130 6.76 -7.39 -2.30
C LEU A 130 6.38 -8.56 -3.21
N ALA A 131 5.37 -8.36 -4.09
CA ALA A 131 4.99 -9.31 -5.13
C ALA A 131 6.17 -9.64 -6.06
N GLN A 132 6.94 -8.64 -6.51
CA GLN A 132 8.08 -8.87 -7.41
C GLN A 132 9.26 -9.58 -6.74
N VAL A 133 9.60 -9.22 -5.50
CA VAL A 133 10.77 -9.76 -4.79
C VAL A 133 10.49 -11.15 -4.26
N HIS A 134 9.36 -11.33 -3.58
CA HIS A 134 9.03 -12.57 -2.88
C HIS A 134 8.15 -13.50 -3.72
N GLY A 135 7.30 -12.96 -4.58
CA GLY A 135 6.49 -13.78 -5.48
C GLY A 135 7.34 -14.65 -6.41
N LEU A 136 8.49 -14.14 -6.86
CA LEU A 136 9.44 -14.90 -7.68
C LEU A 136 10.13 -16.05 -6.93
N ALA A 137 10.15 -16.03 -5.60
CA ALA A 137 10.72 -17.10 -4.79
C ALA A 137 9.81 -18.34 -4.70
N PHE A 138 8.54 -18.22 -5.08
CA PHE A 138 7.58 -19.34 -5.07
C PHE A 138 7.62 -20.21 -6.33
N ASP A 139 8.46 -19.87 -7.31
CA ASP A 139 8.64 -20.66 -8.51
C ASP A 139 10.12 -20.99 -8.69
N ASP A 140 10.52 -22.17 -8.21
CA ASP A 140 11.89 -22.71 -8.28
C ASP A 140 12.46 -22.77 -9.71
N SER A 141 11.63 -22.55 -10.74
CA SER A 141 12.01 -22.59 -12.14
C SER A 141 12.17 -21.21 -12.82
N LEU A 142 11.75 -20.10 -12.18
CA LEU A 142 11.71 -18.80 -12.82
C LEU A 142 12.99 -17.98 -12.61
N THR A 143 13.76 -17.81 -13.70
CA THR A 143 14.87 -16.83 -13.75
C THR A 143 14.39 -15.39 -14.04
N LYS A 144 13.13 -15.19 -14.48
CA LYS A 144 12.47 -13.89 -14.72
C LYS A 144 10.95 -14.00 -14.59
N VAL A 145 10.28 -12.90 -14.25
CA VAL A 145 8.81 -12.74 -14.34
C VAL A 145 8.34 -13.05 -15.75
N GLY A 146 7.61 -14.14 -15.94
CA GLY A 146 7.01 -14.53 -17.21
C GLY A 146 5.79 -13.66 -17.54
N ARG A 147 5.15 -13.96 -18.68
CA ARG A 147 3.98 -13.19 -19.16
C ARG A 147 2.80 -13.31 -18.20
N THR A 148 2.62 -14.47 -17.57
CA THR A 148 1.50 -14.73 -16.66
C THR A 148 1.67 -13.96 -15.36
N GLU A 149 2.88 -13.91 -14.81
CA GLU A 149 3.21 -13.19 -13.59
C GLU A 149 3.12 -11.67 -13.81
N GLN A 150 3.50 -11.19 -15.00
CA GLN A 150 3.29 -9.78 -15.38
C GLN A 150 1.81 -9.42 -15.42
N ILE A 151 0.94 -10.32 -15.91
CA ILE A 151 -0.51 -10.10 -15.92
C ILE A 151 -1.06 -10.09 -14.48
N ALA A 152 -0.65 -11.05 -13.65
CA ALA A 152 -1.07 -11.09 -12.24
C ALA A 152 -0.64 -9.83 -11.47
N LEU A 153 0.59 -9.36 -11.68
CA LEU A 153 1.09 -8.14 -11.07
C LEU A 153 0.34 -6.90 -11.59
N ALA A 154 0.04 -6.84 -12.89
CA ALA A 154 -0.74 -5.74 -13.47
C ALA A 154 -2.16 -5.71 -12.89
N ASN A 155 -2.80 -6.87 -12.73
CA ASN A 155 -4.13 -6.98 -12.12
C ASN A 155 -4.10 -6.55 -10.65
N LEU A 156 -3.10 -6.99 -9.87
CA LEU A 156 -2.90 -6.53 -8.49
C LEU A 156 -2.80 -5.01 -8.43
N GLY A 157 -1.96 -4.42 -9.28
CA GLY A 157 -1.78 -2.97 -9.34
C GLY A 157 -3.02 -2.21 -9.80
N ALA A 158 -3.86 -2.79 -10.65
CA ALA A 158 -5.12 -2.20 -11.06
C ALA A 158 -6.15 -2.25 -9.92
N ASP A 159 -6.34 -3.42 -9.31
CA ASP A 159 -7.30 -3.64 -8.22
C ASP A 159 -7.01 -2.73 -7.02
N LEU A 160 -5.74 -2.62 -6.61
CA LEU A 160 -5.35 -1.77 -5.49
C LEU A 160 -5.57 -0.28 -5.78
N ARG A 161 -5.28 0.18 -7.01
CA ARG A 161 -5.53 1.57 -7.40
C ARG A 161 -7.02 1.89 -7.47
N VAL A 162 -7.85 0.96 -7.95
CA VAL A 162 -9.31 1.13 -7.95
C VAL A 162 -9.84 1.21 -6.52
N ALA A 163 -9.37 0.34 -5.62
CA ALA A 163 -9.72 0.39 -4.20
C ALA A 163 -9.33 1.74 -3.59
N MET A 164 -8.07 2.15 -3.77
CA MET A 164 -7.58 3.45 -3.31
C MET A 164 -8.41 4.62 -3.86
N GLN A 165 -8.71 4.64 -5.16
CA GLN A 165 -9.43 5.73 -5.79
C GLN A 165 -10.85 5.87 -5.23
N ARG A 166 -11.55 4.77 -4.97
CA ARG A 166 -12.88 4.79 -4.34
C ARG A 166 -12.83 5.47 -2.97
N GLU A 167 -11.91 5.05 -2.12
CA GLU A 167 -11.78 5.64 -0.78
C GLU A 167 -11.38 7.14 -0.84
N LEU A 168 -10.59 7.54 -1.83
CA LEU A 168 -10.21 8.95 -2.01
C LEU A 168 -11.31 9.82 -2.64
N GLU A 169 -12.24 9.25 -3.40
CA GLU A 169 -13.40 9.94 -3.96
C GLU A 169 -14.45 10.22 -2.89
N ASP A 170 -14.56 9.35 -1.88
CA ASP A 170 -15.48 9.53 -0.74
C ASP A 170 -15.03 10.64 0.25
N LEU A 171 -13.86 11.26 0.03
CA LEU A 171 -13.34 12.38 0.82
C LEU A 171 -13.83 13.76 0.34
N ASP A 172 -14.44 13.84 -0.86
CA ASP A 172 -14.96 15.06 -1.49
C ASP A 172 -16.45 15.31 -1.15
#